data_AF-A0A4V3CVF2-F1
#
_entry.id   AF-A0A4V3CVF2-F1
#
_cell.length_a   1.000
_cell.length_b   1.000
_cell.length_c   1.000
_cell.angle_alpha   90.00
_cell.angle_beta   90.00
_cell.angle_gamma   90.00
#
_symmetry.space_group_name_H-M   'P 1'
#
loop_
_entity.id
_entity.type
_entity.pdbx_description
1 polymer ?
#
loop_
_entity_poly.entity_id
_entity_poly.type
_entity_poly.pdbx_seq_one_letter_code
_entity_poly.pdbx_strand_id
1 'polypeptide(L)'
;MRILPQALRPSVNLLNPFPASSFSVDKFCLSPFAKLNESGQYAASISIRSGRGRGTHDRVFRFIPCFPNHDEAIRYAADQGRRFVRQSNCSA
;
A
#
# COMPACT_ATOMS: atom_id res chain seq x y z
N MET A 1 -29.87 -1.85 -23.87
CA MET A 1 -28.94 -0.77 -23.45
C MET A 1 -27.79 -1.42 -22.68
N ARG A 2 -26.59 -1.51 -23.28
CA ARG A 2 -25.40 -2.13 -22.67
C ARG A 2 -24.79 -1.16 -21.66
N ILE A 3 -24.82 -1.51 -20.39
CA ILE A 3 -24.08 -0.84 -19.31
C ILE A 3 -22.65 -1.41 -19.31
N LEU A 4 -21.70 -0.62 -19.79
CA LEU A 4 -20.27 -0.87 -19.60
C LEU A 4 -19.91 -0.54 -18.14
N PRO A 5 -19.19 -1.41 -17.41
CA PRO A 5 -18.64 -1.05 -16.10
C PRO A 5 -17.52 -0.04 -16.34
N GLN A 6 -17.71 1.21 -15.91
CA GLN A 6 -16.65 2.20 -15.95
C GLN A 6 -15.56 1.78 -14.96
N ALA A 7 -14.48 1.27 -15.56
CA ALA A 7 -13.10 1.22 -15.11
C ALA A 7 -12.85 1.62 -13.65
N LEU A 8 -12.35 0.65 -12.88
CA LEU A 8 -11.46 0.88 -11.74
C LEU A 8 -10.38 1.87 -12.18
N ARG A 9 -10.54 3.14 -11.80
CA ARG A 9 -9.50 4.15 -12.01
C ARG A 9 -8.31 3.70 -11.16
N PRO A 10 -7.13 3.38 -11.74
CA PRO A 10 -5.93 3.30 -10.92
C PRO A 10 -5.72 4.71 -10.40
N SER A 11 -5.95 4.90 -9.10
CA SER A 11 -5.55 6.09 -8.37
C SER A 11 -4.03 6.09 -8.37
N VAL A 12 -3.42 6.49 -9.49
CA VAL A 12 -1.98 6.74 -9.62
C VAL A 12 -1.68 7.83 -8.60
N ASN A 13 -1.09 7.40 -7.49
CA ASN A 13 -0.64 8.30 -6.44
C ASN A 13 0.63 8.98 -6.98
N LEU A 14 0.48 10.17 -7.56
CA LEU A 14 1.52 10.96 -8.25
C LEU A 14 2.72 11.35 -7.37
N LEU A 15 2.74 10.93 -6.10
CA LEU A 15 3.87 11.10 -5.19
C LEU A 15 4.80 9.87 -5.12
N ASN A 16 4.52 8.83 -5.90
CA ASN A 16 5.21 7.54 -5.78
C ASN A 16 5.71 7.08 -7.17
N PRO A 17 6.95 7.41 -7.58
CA PRO A 17 7.43 7.17 -8.94
C PRO A 17 7.59 5.69 -9.31
N PHE A 18 7.51 4.76 -8.34
CA PHE A 18 7.55 3.32 -8.58
C PHE A 18 6.56 2.59 -7.65
N PRO A 19 5.25 2.60 -7.92
CA PRO A 19 4.32 1.85 -7.09
C PRO A 19 4.44 0.37 -7.44
N ALA A 20 4.69 -0.45 -6.43
CA ALA A 20 4.15 -1.80 -6.44
C ALA A 20 2.66 -1.69 -6.78
N SER A 21 2.12 -2.60 -7.60
CA SER A 21 0.69 -2.58 -7.90
C SER A 21 -0.11 -2.60 -6.59
N SER A 22 -0.83 -1.50 -6.33
CA SER A 22 -1.71 -1.38 -5.17
C SER A 22 -2.77 -2.47 -5.21
N PHE A 23 -3.15 -3.02 -4.06
CA PHE A 23 -4.13 -4.09 -3.96
C PHE A 23 -5.09 -3.86 -2.80
N SER A 24 -6.27 -4.46 -2.87
CA SER A 24 -7.30 -4.31 -1.83
C SER A 24 -7.43 -5.57 -0.98
N VAL A 25 -7.67 -5.37 0.31
CA VAL A 25 -8.06 -6.41 1.28
C VAL A 25 -9.27 -5.88 2.04
N ASP A 26 -10.43 -6.47 1.83
CA ASP A 26 -11.72 -6.02 2.36
C ASP A 26 -11.99 -4.52 2.10
N LYS A 27 -12.08 -3.72 3.17
CA LYS A 27 -12.30 -2.26 3.13
C LYS A 27 -11.01 -1.45 2.98
N PHE A 28 -9.86 -2.10 2.91
CA PHE A 28 -8.54 -1.45 2.86
C PHE A 28 -7.95 -1.50 1.45
N CYS A 29 -7.42 -0.38 0.98
CA CYS A 29 -6.58 -0.30 -0.20
C CYS A 29 -5.13 -0.09 0.26
N LEU A 30 -4.24 -0.99 -0.15
CA LEU A 30 -2.86 -1.04 0.26
C LEU A 30 -1.97 -0.64 -0.91
N SER A 31 -1.07 0.30 -0.68
CA SER A 31 -0.08 0.78 -1.66
C SER A 31 1.33 0.66 -1.08
N PRO A 32 2.02 -0.45 -1.35
CA PRO A 32 3.42 -0.64 -0.92
C PRO A 32 4.36 0.28 -1.70
N PHE A 33 5.36 0.82 -1.02
CA PHE A 33 6.41 1.63 -1.62
C PHE A 33 7.72 1.51 -0.85
N ALA A 34 8.82 1.85 -1.51
CA ALA A 34 10.14 1.85 -0.91
C ALA A 34 10.80 3.20 -1.14
N LYS A 35 11.49 3.70 -0.10
CA LYS A 35 12.22 4.96 -0.16
C LYS A 35 13.70 4.70 0.09
N LEU A 36 14.55 5.18 -0.81
CA LEU A 36 15.99 5.16 -0.60
C LEU A 36 16.34 6.07 0.58
N ASN A 37 17.12 5.55 1.52
CA ASN A 37 17.61 6.30 2.67
C ASN A 37 19.02 6.85 2.42
N GLU A 38 19.50 7.66 3.35
CA GLU A 38 20.83 8.30 3.28
C GLU A 38 21.98 7.29 3.31
N SER A 39 21.73 6.08 3.83
CA SER A 39 22.70 4.97 3.86
C SER A 39 22.69 4.12 2.59
N GLY A 40 21.95 4.51 1.55
CA GLY A 40 21.85 3.78 0.29
C GLY A 40 21.00 2.50 0.34
N GLN A 41 20.21 2.30 1.40
CA GLN A 41 19.29 1.18 1.53
C GLN A 41 17.84 1.63 1.32
N TYR A 42 16.98 0.70 0.93
CA TYR A 42 15.55 0.92 0.73
C TYR A 42 14.76 0.64 2.01
N ALA A 43 14.13 1.68 2.57
CA ALA A 43 13.18 1.56 3.65
C ALA A 43 11.80 1.16 3.12
N ALA A 44 11.30 0.01 3.56
CA ALA A 44 9.98 -0.49 3.20
C ALA A 44 8.87 0.30 3.89
N SER A 45 7.86 0.74 3.13
CA SER A 45 6.71 1.48 3.64
C SER A 45 5.41 1.06 2.94
N ILE A 46 4.28 1.34 3.58
CA ILE A 46 2.97 1.06 3.01
C ILE A 46 1.98 2.16 3.37
N SER A 47 1.24 2.63 2.36
CA SER A 47 0.06 3.45 2.55
C SER A 47 -1.16 2.52 2.63
N ILE A 48 -1.97 2.70 3.68
CA ILE A 48 -3.20 1.97 3.91
C ILE A 48 -4.33 2.98 3.94
N ARG A 49 -5.15 2.95 2.89
CA ARG A 49 -6.33 3.77 2.77
C ARG A 49 -7.55 2.97 3.19
N SER A 50 -8.37 3.54 4.08
CA SER A 50 -9.61 2.93 4.55
C SER A 50 -10.77 3.93 4.51
N GLY A 51 -11.98 3.44 4.25
CA GLY A 51 -13.20 4.22 4.28
C GLY A 51 -14.12 3.98 3.08
N ARG A 52 -15.43 4.15 3.31
CA ARG A 52 -16.48 4.31 2.29
C ARG A 52 -17.37 5.48 2.73
N GLY A 53 -17.56 6.49 1.87
CA GLY A 53 -18.39 7.65 2.17
C GLY A 53 -17.62 8.88 2.69
N ARG A 54 -18.10 9.52 3.76
CA ARG A 54 -17.72 10.87 4.22
C ARG A 54 -16.32 11.03 4.86
N GLY A 55 -15.56 9.95 5.05
CA GLY A 55 -14.19 10.01 5.56
C GLY A 55 -13.34 8.92 4.93
N THR A 56 -12.34 9.32 4.15
CA THR A 56 -11.28 8.43 3.66
C THR A 56 -10.01 8.81 4.37
N HIS A 57 -9.42 7.87 5.11
CA HIS A 57 -8.19 8.11 5.87
C HIS A 57 -7.06 7.32 5.23
N ASP A 58 -5.96 7.99 4.94
CA ASP A 58 -4.70 7.37 4.55
C ASP A 58 -3.78 7.27 5.76
N ARG A 59 -3.23 6.07 6.00
CA ARG A 59 -2.23 5.85 7.05
C ARG A 59 -0.98 5.31 6.40
N VAL A 60 0.15 5.99 6.61
CA VAL A 60 1.45 5.55 6.12
C VAL A 60 2.22 4.88 7.25
N PHE A 61 2.65 3.65 7.03
CA PHE A 61 3.49 2.90 7.94
C PHE A 61 4.85 2.67 7.31
N ARG A 62 5.91 2.93 8.08
CA ARG A 62 7.29 2.62 7.72
C ARG A 62 7.77 1.46 8.57
N PHE A 63 8.29 0.43 7.93
CA PHE A 63 8.84 -0.73 8.62
C PHE A 63 10.28 -0.48 9.06
N ILE A 64 10.73 -1.23 10.06
CA ILE A 64 12.09 -1.14 10.61
C ILE A 64 13.13 -1.74 9.64
N PRO A 65 12.92 -2.92 9.03
CA PRO A 65 13.89 -3.48 8.10
C PRO A 65 14.13 -2.60 6.87
N CYS A 66 15.40 -2.46 6.51
CA CYS A 66 15.87 -1.86 5.26
C CYS A 66 16.47 -2.95 4.37
N PHE A 67 16.46 -2.71 3.06
CA PHE A 67 16.84 -3.70 2.06
C PHE A 67 17.85 -3.11 1.08
N PRO A 68 18.80 -3.91 0.56
CA PRO A 68 19.68 -3.47 -0.51
C PRO A 68 18.93 -3.24 -1.83
N ASN A 69 17.82 -3.97 -2.03
CA ASN A 69 17.06 -3.97 -3.27
C ASN A 69 15.68 -3.34 -3.11
N HIS A 70 15.28 -2.49 -4.06
CA HIS A 70 13.95 -1.86 -4.09
C HIS A 70 12.82 -2.90 -4.10
N ASP A 71 12.89 -3.90 -4.98
CA ASP A 71 11.88 -4.95 -5.09
C ASP A 71 11.69 -5.77 -3.81
N GLU A 72 12.76 -6.00 -3.05
CA GLU A 72 12.68 -6.71 -1.76
C GLU A 72 11.92 -5.89 -0.73
N ALA A 73 12.23 -4.59 -0.62
CA ALA A 73 11.50 -3.67 0.25
C ALA A 73 10.02 -3.59 -0.11
N ILE A 74 9.70 -3.57 -1.41
CA ILE A 74 8.33 -3.58 -1.91
C ILE A 74 7.58 -4.86 -1.54
N ARG A 75 8.16 -6.04 -1.83
CA ARG A 75 7.55 -7.34 -1.50
C ARG A 75 7.32 -7.47 -0.01
N TYR A 76 8.33 -7.08 0.78
CA TYR A 76 8.23 -7.06 2.24
C TYR A 76 7.08 -6.16 2.72
N ALA A 77 6.99 -4.93 2.21
CA ALA A 77 5.91 -4.01 2.57
C ALA A 77 4.52 -4.57 2.23
N ALA A 78 4.38 -5.22 1.06
CA ALA A 78 3.12 -5.83 0.63
C ALA A 78 2.68 -6.97 1.58
N ASP A 79 3.60 -7.88 1.92
CA ASP A 79 3.29 -9.01 2.78
C ASP A 79 2.99 -8.59 4.22
N GLN A 80 3.76 -7.66 4.77
CA GLN A 80 3.50 -7.11 6.10
C GLN A 80 2.18 -6.34 6.14
N GLY A 81 1.89 -5.53 5.11
CA GLY A 81 0.61 -4.82 4.99
C GLY A 81 -0.59 -5.76 5.03
N ARG A 82 -0.54 -6.86 4.27
CA ARG A 82 -1.59 -7.89 4.28
C ARG A 82 -1.78 -8.53 5.66
N ARG A 83 -0.69 -8.80 6.38
CA ARG A 83 -0.77 -9.36 7.75
C ARG A 83 -1.39 -8.35 8.71
N PHE A 84 -0.96 -7.10 8.63
CA PHE A 84 -1.44 -6.02 9.49
C PHE A 84 -2.95 -5.78 9.38
N VAL A 85 -3.47 -5.67 8.15
CA VAL A 85 -4.91 -5.45 7.94
C VAL A 85 -5.74 -6.68 8.33
N ARG A 86 -5.24 -7.90 8.08
CA ARG A 86 -5.92 -9.13 8.49
C ARG A 86 -6.02 -9.25 10.01
N GLN A 87 -4.93 -8.98 10.72
CA GLN A 87 -4.93 -8.99 12.18
C GLN A 87 -5.83 -7.90 12.77
N SER A 88 -5.87 -6.72 12.14
CA SER A 88 -6.77 -5.63 12.54
C SER A 88 -8.25 -5.95 12.32
N ASN A 89 -8.57 -6.88 11.40
CA ASN A 89 -9.93 -7.30 11.09
C ASN A 89 -10.39 -8.52 11.90
N CYS A 90 -9.47 -9.34 12.41
CA CYS A 90 -9.78 -10.48 13.28
C CYS A 90 -10.09 -10.10 14.74
N SER A 91 -9.75 -8.89 15.18
CA SER A 91 -10.00 -8.41 16.54
C SER A 91 -11.36 -7.73 16.72
N ALA A 92 -12.33 -7.98 15.84
CA ALA A 92 -13.67 -7.36 15.85
C ALA A 92 -14.77 -8.40 16.10
#